data_AF-A0A1G2EAX3-F1
#
_entry.id   AF-A0A1G2EAX3-F1
#
_cell.length_a   1.000
_cell.length_b   1.000
_cell.length_c   1.000
_cell.angle_alpha   90.00
_cell.angle_beta   90.00
_cell.angle_gamma   90.00
#
_symmetry.space_group_name_H-M   'P 1'
#
loop_
_entity.id
_entity.type
_entity.pdbx_description
1 polymer ?
#
loop_
_entity_poly.entity_id
_entity_poly.type
_entity_poly.pdbx_seq_one_letter_code
_entity_poly.pdbx_strand_id
1 'polypeptide(L)'
;MEVNVMIDMVASDAHDNWRAPRRIQGTDEYEARTKKTNDAKWIVLHGTDQVDISNTAYPDLPSDWQAENRVSAEIAIREITAAKKIDEQTVEMIASLIHDEWIKRNGGWATPELKGSYGELSEAEKEKDRFYVKRAIELCGLL
;
A
#
# COMPACT_ATOMS: atom_id res chain seq x y z
N MET A 1 15.83 0.32 -13.93
CA MET A 1 14.43 0.79 -13.88
C MET A 1 14.43 2.16 -13.23
N GLU A 2 13.65 3.12 -13.71
CA GLU A 2 13.56 4.43 -13.04
C GLU A 2 12.92 4.28 -11.66
N VAL A 3 13.35 5.10 -10.70
CA VAL A 3 12.87 5.03 -9.30
C VAL A 3 11.34 5.18 -9.22
N ASN A 4 10.76 6.09 -10.00
CA ASN A 4 9.30 6.26 -10.05
C ASN A 4 8.58 5.02 -10.58
N VAL A 5 9.13 4.34 -11.58
CA VAL A 5 8.57 3.09 -12.09
C VAL A 5 8.62 2.00 -11.02
N MET A 6 9.72 1.90 -10.26
CA MET A 6 9.81 0.95 -9.14
C MET A 6 8.79 1.27 -8.05
N ILE A 7 8.62 2.55 -7.69
CA ILE A 7 7.63 3.00 -6.70
C ILE A 7 6.23 2.56 -7.13
N ASP A 8 5.85 2.86 -8.38
CA ASP A 8 4.51 2.57 -8.88
C ASP A 8 4.29 1.04 -8.99
N MET A 9 5.33 0.26 -9.30
CA MET A 9 5.25 -1.21 -9.28
C MET A 9 5.05 -1.77 -7.86
N VAL A 10 5.83 -1.32 -6.86
CA VAL A 10 5.64 -1.74 -5.47
C VAL A 10 4.24 -1.37 -4.99
N ALA A 11 3.78 -0.16 -5.29
CA ALA A 11 2.46 0.31 -4.89
C ALA A 11 1.32 -0.48 -5.55
N SER A 12 1.47 -0.83 -6.83
CA SER A 12 0.52 -1.68 -7.55
C SER A 12 0.46 -3.09 -6.96
N ASP A 13 1.62 -3.71 -6.73
CA ASP A 13 1.71 -5.05 -6.16
C ASP A 13 1.15 -5.10 -4.74
N ALA A 14 1.35 -4.03 -3.95
CA ALA A 14 0.81 -3.91 -2.60
C ALA A 14 -0.72 -3.76 -2.60
N HIS A 15 -1.27 -3.01 -3.56
CA HIS A 15 -2.72 -2.93 -3.78
C HIS A 15 -3.31 -4.30 -4.12
N ASP A 16 -2.66 -5.04 -5.02
CA ASP A 16 -3.06 -6.41 -5.38
C ASP A 16 -3.03 -7.37 -4.20
N ASN A 17 -1.95 -7.32 -3.40
CA ASN A 17 -1.84 -8.09 -2.17
C ASN A 17 -2.94 -7.73 -1.15
N TRP A 18 -3.28 -6.44 -1.02
CA TRP A 18 -4.33 -5.99 -0.12
C TRP A 18 -5.72 -6.49 -0.54
N ARG A 19 -6.04 -6.50 -1.85
CA ARG A 19 -7.34 -6.97 -2.34
C ARG A 19 -7.43 -8.49 -2.47
N ALA A 20 -6.31 -9.21 -2.58
CA ALA A 20 -6.29 -10.66 -2.80
C ALA A 20 -7.19 -11.49 -1.86
N PRO A 21 -7.24 -11.23 -0.53
CA PRO A 21 -8.12 -11.98 0.38
C PRO A 21 -9.63 -11.78 0.14
N ARG A 22 -10.01 -10.77 -0.66
CA ARG A 22 -11.40 -10.44 -0.98
C ARG A 22 -11.88 -11.05 -2.29
N ARG A 23 -11.07 -11.86 -2.97
CA ARG A 23 -11.44 -12.44 -4.26
C ARG A 23 -12.66 -13.34 -4.09
N ILE A 24 -13.69 -13.10 -4.90
CA ILE A 24 -14.91 -13.90 -4.88
C ILE A 24 -14.64 -15.21 -5.63
N GLN A 25 -14.82 -16.33 -4.94
CA GLN A 25 -14.53 -17.66 -5.48
C GLN A 25 -15.32 -17.92 -6.78
N GLY A 26 -14.61 -18.35 -7.83
CA GLY A 26 -15.20 -18.65 -9.13
C GLY A 26 -15.42 -17.43 -10.03
N THR A 27 -14.91 -16.26 -9.65
CA THR A 27 -14.98 -15.02 -10.45
C THR A 27 -13.61 -14.34 -10.54
N ASP A 28 -13.53 -13.30 -11.37
CA ASP A 28 -12.40 -12.37 -11.40
C ASP A 28 -12.66 -11.09 -10.58
N GLU A 29 -13.72 -11.08 -9.78
CA GLU A 29 -14.12 -9.94 -8.96
C GLU A 29 -13.66 -10.08 -7.49
N TYR A 30 -13.68 -8.96 -6.79
CA TYR A 30 -13.43 -8.85 -5.37
C TYR A 30 -14.69 -8.38 -4.63
N GLU A 31 -14.80 -8.70 -3.35
CA GLU A 31 -15.79 -8.07 -2.48
C GLU A 31 -15.62 -6.53 -2.53
N ALA A 32 -16.69 -5.84 -2.91
CA ALA A 32 -16.66 -4.41 -3.19
C ALA A 32 -16.28 -3.58 -1.95
N ARG A 33 -15.44 -2.57 -2.15
CA ARG A 33 -15.03 -1.58 -1.16
C ARG A 33 -15.22 -0.20 -1.74
N THR A 34 -16.46 0.26 -1.77
CA THR A 34 -16.78 1.61 -2.22
C THR A 34 -16.25 2.66 -1.22
N LYS A 35 -15.55 3.65 -1.75
CA LYS A 35 -15.00 4.78 -1.01
C LYS A 35 -15.28 6.09 -1.74
N LYS A 36 -15.36 7.17 -0.97
CA LYS A 36 -15.35 8.53 -1.52
C LYS A 36 -13.96 8.86 -2.07
N THR A 37 -13.91 9.65 -3.13
CA THR A 37 -12.69 10.28 -3.63
C THR A 37 -12.91 11.78 -3.82
N ASN A 38 -11.85 12.55 -3.63
CA ASN A 38 -11.82 13.99 -3.93
C ASN A 38 -11.13 14.30 -5.28
N ASP A 39 -10.77 13.28 -6.06
CA ASP A 39 -10.12 13.46 -7.36
C ASP A 39 -11.11 14.06 -8.38
N ALA A 40 -10.91 15.34 -8.71
CA ALA A 40 -11.74 16.05 -9.66
C ALA A 40 -11.74 15.41 -11.07
N LYS A 41 -10.61 14.81 -11.50
CA LYS A 41 -10.54 14.14 -12.80
C LYS A 41 -11.40 12.88 -12.79
N TRP A 42 -11.34 12.10 -11.71
CA TRP A 42 -12.21 10.94 -11.54
C TRP A 42 -13.69 11.34 -11.57
N ILE A 43 -14.07 12.36 -10.79
CA ILE A 43 -15.44 12.84 -10.68
C ILE A 43 -15.98 13.29 -12.04
N VAL A 44 -15.19 14.03 -12.81
CA VAL A 44 -15.58 14.48 -14.15
C VAL A 44 -15.73 13.29 -15.11
N LEU A 45 -14.80 12.33 -15.08
CA LEU A 45 -14.78 11.20 -16.02
C LEU A 45 -15.90 10.19 -15.73
N HIS A 46 -16.18 9.90 -14.45
CA HIS A 46 -17.12 8.86 -14.04
C HIS A 46 -18.48 9.40 -13.59
N GLY A 47 -18.61 10.71 -13.41
CA GLY A 47 -19.85 11.35 -12.95
C GLY A 47 -20.19 11.05 -11.49
N THR A 48 -19.24 10.58 -10.68
CA THR A 48 -19.44 10.21 -9.28
C THR A 48 -18.20 10.47 -8.43
N ASP A 49 -18.39 10.77 -7.14
CA ASP A 49 -17.33 10.86 -6.13
C ASP A 49 -17.06 9.50 -5.45
N GLN A 50 -17.60 8.40 -5.97
CA GLN A 50 -17.41 7.06 -5.45
C GLN A 50 -16.48 6.23 -6.35
N VAL A 51 -15.66 5.40 -5.74
CA VAL A 51 -14.83 4.38 -6.41
C VAL A 51 -14.93 3.07 -5.64
N ASP A 52 -15.07 1.95 -6.34
CA ASP A 52 -14.85 0.63 -5.75
C ASP A 52 -13.36 0.30 -5.80
N ILE A 53 -12.66 0.54 -4.69
CA ILE A 53 -11.19 0.43 -4.67
C ILE A 53 -10.70 -1.02 -4.76
N SER A 54 -11.50 -2.04 -4.41
CA SER A 54 -11.05 -3.44 -4.56
C SER A 54 -11.15 -3.92 -6.00
N ASN A 55 -12.18 -3.47 -6.75
CA ASN A 55 -12.38 -3.82 -8.15
C ASN A 55 -11.74 -2.84 -9.16
N THR A 56 -11.05 -1.79 -8.68
CA THR A 56 -10.26 -0.88 -9.52
C THR A 56 -8.78 -1.23 -9.42
N ALA A 57 -8.10 -1.40 -10.56
CA ALA A 57 -6.66 -1.64 -10.58
C ALA A 57 -5.89 -0.39 -10.11
N TYR A 58 -4.72 -0.58 -9.48
CA TYR A 58 -3.92 0.53 -8.95
C TYR A 58 -3.71 1.70 -9.93
N PRO A 59 -3.24 1.50 -11.18
CA PRO A 59 -2.99 2.61 -12.11
C PRO A 59 -4.27 3.38 -12.49
N ASP A 60 -5.43 2.75 -12.34
CA ASP A 60 -6.74 3.33 -12.67
C ASP A 60 -7.42 3.96 -11.45
N LEU A 61 -6.89 3.79 -10.23
CA LEU A 61 -7.48 4.41 -9.03
C LEU A 61 -7.47 5.94 -9.13
N PRO A 62 -8.39 6.64 -8.44
CA PRO A 62 -8.25 8.07 -8.20
C PRO A 62 -6.93 8.41 -7.51
N SER A 63 -6.40 9.63 -7.74
CA SER A 63 -5.07 10.01 -7.26
C SER A 63 -4.90 9.94 -5.74
N ASP A 64 -5.97 10.22 -4.98
CA ASP A 64 -5.95 10.12 -3.52
C ASP A 64 -5.83 8.66 -3.04
N TRP A 65 -6.48 7.72 -3.72
CA TRP A 65 -6.36 6.29 -3.43
C TRP A 65 -5.07 5.67 -3.97
N GLN A 66 -4.51 6.17 -5.08
CA GLN A 66 -3.15 5.79 -5.50
C GLN A 66 -2.11 6.22 -4.46
N ALA A 67 -2.26 7.41 -3.87
CA ALA A 67 -1.30 7.97 -2.92
C ALA A 67 -1.12 7.09 -1.67
N GLU A 68 -2.16 6.38 -1.23
CA GLU A 68 -2.09 5.50 -0.06
C GLU A 68 -0.98 4.45 -0.15
N ASN A 69 -0.94 3.70 -1.27
CA ASN A 69 0.12 2.71 -1.50
C ASN A 69 1.42 3.37 -1.95
N ARG A 70 1.33 4.47 -2.71
CA ARG A 70 2.50 5.13 -3.30
C ARG A 70 3.45 5.69 -2.23
N VAL A 71 2.91 6.36 -1.21
CA VAL A 71 3.73 6.93 -0.12
C VAL A 71 4.46 5.82 0.65
N SER A 72 3.82 4.69 0.90
CA SER A 72 4.45 3.54 1.56
C SER A 72 5.56 2.91 0.70
N ALA A 73 5.34 2.80 -0.61
CA ALA A 73 6.34 2.33 -1.57
C ALA A 73 7.55 3.27 -1.66
N GLU A 74 7.33 4.59 -1.64
CA GLU A 74 8.41 5.59 -1.60
C GLU A 74 9.28 5.46 -0.36
N ILE A 75 8.65 5.30 0.81
CA ILE A 75 9.37 5.06 2.07
C ILE A 75 10.21 3.79 1.94
N ALA A 76 9.61 2.68 1.49
CA ALA A 76 10.30 1.41 1.34
C ALA A 76 11.55 1.54 0.46
N ILE A 77 11.42 2.06 -0.77
CA ILE A 77 12.53 2.21 -1.72
C ILE A 77 13.60 3.17 -1.20
N ARG A 78 13.20 4.29 -0.58
CA ARG A 78 14.14 5.25 0.01
C ARG A 78 14.97 4.59 1.11
N GLU A 79 14.34 3.92 2.06
CA GLU A 79 15.05 3.37 3.22
C GLU A 79 15.92 2.17 2.84
N ILE A 80 15.44 1.25 1.99
CA ILE A 80 16.23 0.09 1.56
C ILE A 80 17.45 0.48 0.72
N THR A 81 17.35 1.54 -0.10
CA THR A 81 18.51 2.01 -0.90
C THR A 81 19.54 2.75 -0.04
N ALA A 82 19.11 3.34 1.09
CA ALA A 82 20.00 3.97 2.06
C ALA A 82 20.57 2.98 3.09
N ALA A 83 19.99 1.79 3.22
CA ALA A 83 20.39 0.79 4.20
C ALA A 83 21.80 0.24 3.89
N LYS A 84 22.65 0.18 4.92
CA LYS A 84 24.01 -0.39 4.81
C LYS A 84 24.02 -1.91 4.75
N LYS A 85 22.96 -2.53 5.26
CA LYS A 85 22.75 -3.97 5.35
C LYS A 85 21.26 -4.21 5.24
N ILE A 86 20.89 -5.29 4.55
CA ILE A 86 19.50 -5.74 4.45
C ILE A 86 19.43 -7.08 5.18
N ASP A 87 18.73 -7.08 6.31
CA ASP A 87 18.44 -8.25 7.13
C ASP A 87 17.03 -8.10 7.74
N GLU A 88 16.59 -9.12 8.47
CA GLU A 88 15.26 -9.15 9.08
C GLU A 88 15.01 -7.93 9.99
N GLN A 89 16.01 -7.50 10.76
CA GLN A 89 15.90 -6.32 11.61
C GLN A 89 15.67 -5.04 10.79
N THR A 90 16.37 -4.92 9.66
CA THR A 90 16.18 -3.80 8.73
C THR A 90 14.78 -3.81 8.13
N VAL A 91 14.27 -4.99 7.77
CA VAL A 91 12.90 -5.15 7.25
C VAL A 91 11.87 -4.69 8.29
N GLU A 92 11.96 -5.16 9.53
CA GLU A 92 11.02 -4.76 10.60
C GLU A 92 11.08 -3.27 10.90
N MET A 93 12.26 -2.67 10.91
CA MET A 93 12.43 -1.24 11.16
C MET A 93 11.72 -0.39 10.08
N ILE A 94 11.90 -0.75 8.80
CA ILE A 94 11.29 -0.02 7.70
C ILE A 94 9.77 -0.26 7.66
N ALA A 95 9.31 -1.49 7.92
CA ALA A 95 7.88 -1.79 8.03
C ALA A 95 7.21 -0.99 9.14
N SER A 96 7.85 -0.86 10.31
CA SER A 96 7.36 0.00 11.40
C SER A 96 7.26 1.48 10.99
N LEU A 97 8.24 1.99 10.23
CA LEU A 97 8.20 3.36 9.73
C LEU A 97 7.04 3.58 8.75
N ILE A 98 6.79 2.60 7.87
CA ILE A 98 5.66 2.64 6.94
C ILE A 98 4.33 2.72 7.71
N HIS A 99 4.15 1.88 8.74
CA HIS A 99 2.96 1.90 9.59
C HIS A 99 2.76 3.24 10.29
N ASP A 100 3.82 3.78 10.91
CA ASP A 100 3.76 5.07 11.60
C ASP A 100 3.35 6.20 10.65
N GLU A 101 3.91 6.23 9.43
CA GLU A 101 3.52 7.21 8.41
C GLU A 101 2.10 7.00 7.89
N TRP A 102 1.66 5.75 7.74
CA TRP A 102 0.28 5.44 7.36
C TRP A 102 -0.71 5.93 8.43
N ILE A 103 -0.41 5.72 9.72
CA ILE A 103 -1.25 6.18 10.83
C ILE A 103 -1.33 7.70 10.91
N LYS A 104 -0.25 8.44 10.63
CA LYS A 104 -0.30 9.92 10.57
C LYS A 104 -1.34 10.43 9.59
N ARG A 105 -1.56 9.72 8.47
CA ARG A 105 -2.54 10.08 7.44
C ARG A 105 -3.94 9.55 7.76
N ASN A 106 -4.02 8.33 8.29
CA ASN A 106 -5.26 7.54 8.31
C ASN A 106 -5.82 7.27 9.71
N GLY A 107 -5.11 7.64 10.78
CA GLY A 107 -5.48 7.37 12.17
C GLY A 107 -6.84 7.91 12.59
N GLY A 108 -7.35 8.93 11.90
CA GLY A 108 -8.71 9.45 12.10
C GLY A 108 -9.81 8.42 11.84
N TRP A 109 -9.60 7.51 10.88
CA TRP A 109 -10.59 6.52 10.46
C TRP A 109 -10.09 5.06 10.54
N ALA A 110 -8.82 4.84 10.88
CA ALA A 110 -8.26 3.52 11.12
C ALA A 110 -9.05 2.74 12.20
N THR A 111 -9.10 1.42 12.08
CA THR A 111 -9.69 0.55 13.11
C THR A 111 -8.84 0.55 14.38
N PRO A 112 -9.40 0.21 15.56
CA PRO A 112 -8.62 0.16 16.80
C PRO A 112 -7.38 -0.74 16.72
N GLU A 113 -7.46 -1.87 16.02
CA GLU A 113 -6.32 -2.77 15.78
C GLU A 113 -5.16 -2.04 15.07
N LEU A 114 -5.47 -1.26 14.04
CA LEU A 114 -4.46 -0.54 13.26
C LEU A 114 -3.90 0.67 14.01
N LYS A 115 -4.62 1.24 14.98
CA LYS A 115 -4.17 2.41 15.74
C LYS A 115 -3.03 2.11 16.73
N GLY A 116 -2.78 0.84 17.04
CA GLY A 116 -1.65 0.43 17.86
C GLY A 116 -0.31 0.75 17.20
N SER A 117 0.75 0.67 17.99
CA SER A 117 2.12 0.69 17.45
C SER A 117 2.36 -0.56 16.60
N TYR A 118 3.31 -0.50 15.66
CA TYR A 118 3.63 -1.62 14.77
C TYR A 118 3.86 -2.94 15.54
N GLY A 119 4.53 -2.89 16.69
CA GLY A 119 4.80 -4.07 17.52
C GLY A 119 3.55 -4.76 18.09
N GLU A 120 2.45 -4.02 18.24
CA GLU A 120 1.16 -4.50 18.78
C GLU A 120 0.22 -5.03 17.71
N LEU A 121 0.53 -4.82 16.43
CA LEU A 121 -0.26 -5.32 15.32
C LEU A 121 -0.25 -6.85 15.29
N SER A 122 -1.32 -7.42 14.76
CA SER A 122 -1.33 -8.83 14.37
C SER A 122 -0.32 -9.08 13.25
N GLU A 123 0.20 -10.31 13.15
CA GLU A 123 1.18 -10.64 12.11
C GLU A 123 0.62 -10.47 10.69
N ALA A 124 -0.70 -10.63 10.51
CA ALA A 124 -1.36 -10.39 9.23
C ALA A 124 -1.36 -8.91 8.83
N GLU A 125 -1.45 -7.99 9.80
CA GLU A 125 -1.34 -6.55 9.53
C GLU A 125 0.12 -6.14 9.29
N LYS A 126 1.07 -6.64 10.12
CA LYS A 126 2.51 -6.41 9.89
C LYS A 126 2.97 -6.88 8.52
N GLU A 127 2.47 -8.02 8.05
CA GLU A 127 2.86 -8.56 6.75
C GLU A 127 2.50 -7.63 5.59
N LYS A 128 1.48 -6.77 5.74
CA LYS A 128 1.16 -5.77 4.72
C LYS A 128 2.23 -4.68 4.63
N ASP A 129 2.78 -4.24 5.76
CA ASP A 129 3.89 -3.27 5.78
C ASP A 129 5.19 -3.91 5.30
N ARG A 130 5.49 -5.15 5.77
CA ARG A 130 6.64 -5.93 5.31
C ARG A 130 6.61 -6.18 3.81
N PHE A 131 5.42 -6.36 3.22
CA PHE A 131 5.26 -6.59 1.79
C PHE A 131 5.92 -5.48 0.96
N TYR A 132 5.69 -4.21 1.32
CA TYR A 132 6.33 -3.08 0.64
C TYR A 132 7.85 -3.19 0.66
N VAL A 133 8.42 -3.53 1.82
CA VAL A 133 9.88 -3.63 2.01
C VAL A 133 10.46 -4.79 1.22
N LYS A 134 9.87 -5.99 1.36
CA LYS A 134 10.29 -7.20 0.63
C LYS A 134 10.23 -6.98 -0.87
N ARG A 135 9.15 -6.36 -1.35
CA ARG A 135 8.97 -6.10 -2.78
C ARG A 135 9.93 -5.04 -3.31
N ALA A 136 10.22 -4.01 -2.52
CA ALA A 136 11.24 -3.02 -2.88
C ALA A 136 12.65 -3.64 -2.96
N ILE A 137 13.01 -4.53 -2.03
CA ILE A 137 14.28 -5.26 -2.05
C ILE A 137 14.42 -6.07 -3.35
N GLU A 138 13.37 -6.80 -3.74
CA GLU A 138 13.34 -7.57 -5.00
C GLU A 138 13.55 -6.67 -6.23
N LEU A 139 12.78 -5.59 -6.36
CA LEU A 139 12.82 -4.72 -7.55
C LEU A 139 14.11 -3.90 -7.66
N CYS A 140 14.73 -3.56 -6.53
CA CYS A 140 16.04 -2.91 -6.49
C CYS A 140 17.21 -3.89 -6.68
N GLY A 141 16.95 -5.21 -6.73
CA GLY A 141 17.97 -6.23 -6.93
C GLY A 141 18.94 -6.34 -5.74
N LEU A 142 18.43 -6.17 -4.52
CA LEU A 142 19.23 -6.19 -3.29
C LEU A 142 19.11 -7.52 -2.52
N LEU A 143 18.93 -8.62 -3.26
CA LEU A 143 18.92 -10.00 -2.77
C LEU A 143 20.25 -10.70 -3.06
#